data_AF-A0A1W9RE21-F1
#
_entry.id   AF-A0A1W9RE21-F1
#
_cell.length_a   1.000
_cell.length_b   1.000
_cell.length_c   1.000
_cell.angle_alpha   90.00
_cell.angle_beta   90.00
_cell.angle_gamma   90.00
#
_symmetry.space_group_name_H-M   'P 1'
#
loop_
_entity.id
_entity.type
_entity.pdbx_description
1 polymer ?
#
loop_
_entity_poly.entity_id
_entity_poly.type
_entity_poly.pdbx_seq_one_letter_code
_entity_poly.pdbx_strand_id
1 'polypeptide(L)'
;MKEKIADLITPDVGTIKFDQESNRIVVTDLPQKVDQIEKIVRAFDKRPKAVLIEAKILKITLNDEYRYGVDWGAVFGKEAGISYSGTLPSDVGGLGKIAIGEVVFNETQSLTTKHQYRGLFKLFSTFGKTDVLSSPRINVLDGQEAYVLVGTKEPVVSVTVTYPDGTETTTESVEYVETGVKLSVTPQISPDGYIRMKIKPEVSSAEFITTERGSQYPKKTVSESETTVIVRDGQTIVLAGLMKEERQKDIEKVPGLGDIPLVGKLFSGKYEKSEKTELVILLTPHISGEMKPEEIEKFMPKEQKAEVPRPVKAEKKLMKKEMKKKAEKVMAEQSERKVYSEYYLQVTQRLYDYIQRNYIDLGLKGEVNVVFLIDKNGNLVGEPAVIGDVEPAIRDLAIEVVKKASPYPSFPEGLKKGKEAFNILLSF
;
A
#
# COMPACT_ATOMS: atom_id res chain seq x y z
N MET A 1 -0.05 -13.17 -34.36
CA MET A 1 1.08 -13.79 -35.10
C MET A 1 0.67 -15.11 -35.75
N LYS A 2 0.00 -16.04 -35.03
CA LYS A 2 -0.48 -17.33 -35.59
C LYS A 2 -1.23 -17.20 -36.93
N GLU A 3 -2.24 -16.33 -36.99
CA GLU A 3 -3.07 -16.12 -38.19
C GLU A 3 -2.24 -15.60 -39.38
N LYS A 4 -1.43 -14.57 -39.17
CA LYS A 4 -0.58 -13.98 -40.23
C LYS A 4 0.47 -14.95 -40.81
N ILE A 5 0.92 -15.94 -40.04
CA ILE A 5 1.87 -16.95 -40.54
C ILE A 5 1.12 -18.08 -41.26
N ALA A 6 -0.09 -18.42 -40.82
CA ALA A 6 -0.92 -19.43 -41.48
C ALA A 6 -1.30 -19.02 -42.91
N ASP A 7 -1.53 -17.72 -43.16
CA ASP A 7 -1.88 -17.18 -44.48
C ASP A 7 -0.74 -17.24 -45.51
N LEU A 8 0.50 -17.45 -45.08
CA LEU A 8 1.69 -17.45 -45.95
C LEU A 8 2.03 -18.83 -46.52
N ILE A 9 1.39 -19.86 -46.00
CA ILE A 9 1.61 -21.27 -46.32
C ILE A 9 1.04 -21.57 -47.70
N THR A 10 1.72 -22.40 -48.47
CA THR A 10 1.21 -22.88 -49.76
C THR A 10 -0.02 -23.76 -49.51
N PRO A 11 -1.21 -23.40 -50.07
CA PRO A 11 -2.41 -24.23 -49.95
C PRO A 11 -2.12 -25.67 -50.43
N ASP A 12 -2.66 -26.65 -49.70
CA ASP A 12 -2.57 -28.10 -49.99
C ASP A 12 -1.18 -28.75 -49.95
N VAL A 13 -0.11 -27.97 -49.72
CA VAL A 13 1.28 -28.48 -49.67
C VAL A 13 1.93 -28.22 -48.32
N GLY A 14 1.75 -27.02 -47.78
CA GLY A 14 2.42 -26.62 -46.54
C GLY A 14 1.60 -26.96 -45.30
N THR A 15 2.30 -27.27 -44.20
CA THR A 15 1.69 -27.48 -42.87
C THR A 15 2.41 -26.67 -41.82
N ILE A 16 1.66 -26.08 -40.89
CA ILE A 16 2.17 -25.41 -39.70
C ILE A 16 1.58 -26.04 -38.45
N LYS A 17 2.43 -26.27 -37.44
CA LYS A 17 2.01 -26.69 -36.12
C LYS A 17 2.60 -25.76 -35.07
N PHE A 18 1.76 -25.33 -34.14
CA PHE A 18 2.17 -24.52 -33.01
C PHE A 18 2.18 -25.39 -31.76
N ASP A 19 3.34 -25.58 -31.15
CA ASP A 19 3.46 -26.18 -29.84
C ASP A 19 3.51 -25.06 -28.79
N GLN A 20 2.43 -24.94 -28.01
CA GLN A 20 2.30 -23.90 -26.99
C GLN A 20 3.11 -24.21 -25.73
N GLU A 21 3.34 -25.48 -25.40
CA GLU A 21 4.07 -25.85 -24.19
C GLU A 21 5.57 -25.59 -24.35
N SER A 22 6.12 -25.91 -25.53
CA SER A 22 7.53 -25.65 -25.82
C SER A 22 7.81 -24.29 -26.49
N ASN A 23 6.76 -23.50 -26.75
CA ASN A 23 6.82 -22.24 -27.50
C ASN A 23 7.59 -22.39 -28.84
N ARG A 24 7.25 -23.43 -29.60
CA ARG A 24 7.89 -23.77 -30.88
C ARG A 24 6.89 -23.76 -32.02
N ILE A 25 7.39 -23.47 -33.21
CA ILE A 25 6.62 -23.52 -34.46
C ILE A 25 7.32 -24.50 -35.39
N VAL A 26 6.58 -25.46 -35.91
CA VAL A 26 7.07 -26.40 -36.92
C VAL A 26 6.40 -26.04 -38.23
N VAL A 27 7.20 -25.71 -39.24
CA VAL A 27 6.74 -25.30 -40.57
C VAL A 27 7.33 -26.27 -41.59
N THR A 28 6.47 -26.83 -42.43
CA THR A 28 6.84 -27.66 -43.57
C THR A 28 6.21 -27.04 -44.81
N ASP A 29 7.01 -26.59 -45.77
CA ASP A 29 6.53 -26.00 -47.04
C ASP A 29 7.66 -26.08 -48.10
N LEU A 30 7.44 -25.52 -49.28
CA LEU A 30 8.45 -25.32 -50.30
C LEU A 30 9.64 -24.50 -49.75
N PRO A 31 10.90 -24.79 -50.15
CA PRO A 31 12.09 -24.13 -49.61
C PRO A 31 12.01 -22.59 -49.61
N GLN A 32 11.51 -22.02 -50.71
CA GLN A 32 11.35 -20.56 -50.85
C GLN A 32 10.36 -19.96 -49.86
N LYS A 33 9.31 -20.70 -49.47
CA LYS A 33 8.30 -20.27 -48.50
C LYS A 33 8.80 -20.37 -47.08
N VAL A 34 9.54 -21.43 -46.76
CA VAL A 34 10.22 -21.58 -45.47
C VAL A 34 11.17 -20.40 -45.22
N ASP A 35 11.98 -20.02 -46.22
CA ASP A 35 12.88 -18.86 -46.12
C ASP A 35 12.13 -17.53 -45.88
N GLN A 36 10.96 -17.35 -46.52
CA GLN A 36 10.11 -16.18 -46.32
C GLN A 36 9.53 -16.14 -44.91
N ILE A 37 9.02 -17.28 -44.43
CA ILE A 37 8.45 -17.41 -43.09
C ILE A 37 9.52 -17.18 -42.03
N GLU A 38 10.74 -17.71 -42.22
CA GLU A 38 11.87 -17.47 -41.30
C GLU A 38 12.20 -15.99 -41.18
N LYS A 39 12.31 -15.27 -42.30
CA LYS A 39 12.58 -13.82 -42.29
C LYS A 39 11.50 -13.04 -41.54
N ILE A 40 10.25 -13.42 -41.71
CA ILE A 40 9.11 -12.79 -41.04
C ILE A 40 9.15 -13.10 -39.54
N VAL A 41 9.33 -14.36 -39.15
CA VAL A 41 9.44 -14.76 -37.73
C VAL A 41 10.58 -14.01 -37.06
N ARG A 42 11.77 -13.96 -37.67
CA ARG A 42 12.92 -13.19 -37.15
C ARG A 42 12.64 -11.69 -37.03
N ALA A 43 11.85 -11.12 -37.94
CA ALA A 43 11.49 -9.70 -37.89
C ALA A 43 10.53 -9.38 -36.73
N PHE A 44 9.66 -10.33 -36.36
CA PHE A 44 8.72 -10.20 -35.26
C PHE A 44 9.25 -10.67 -33.89
N ASP A 45 10.24 -11.57 -33.86
CA ASP A 45 10.88 -12.08 -32.64
C ASP A 45 11.88 -11.06 -32.07
N LYS A 46 11.32 -9.99 -31.49
CA LYS A 46 12.06 -8.96 -30.79
C LYS A 46 11.70 -9.00 -29.31
N ARG A 47 12.67 -8.69 -28.45
CA ARG A 47 12.42 -8.52 -27.02
C ARG A 47 11.39 -7.39 -26.84
N PRO A 48 10.28 -7.63 -26.11
CA PRO A 48 9.32 -6.59 -25.83
C PRO A 48 10.00 -5.51 -24.99
N LYS A 49 9.79 -4.25 -25.37
CA LYS A 49 10.21 -3.11 -24.56
C LYS A 49 9.23 -2.95 -23.40
N ALA A 50 9.69 -2.35 -22.31
CA ALA A 50 8.83 -1.97 -21.21
C ALA A 50 8.89 -0.45 -21.02
N VAL A 51 7.92 0.11 -20.30
CA VAL A 51 7.86 1.51 -19.92
C VAL A 51 7.68 1.58 -18.41
N LEU A 52 8.64 2.20 -17.73
CA LEU A 52 8.50 2.62 -16.34
C LEU A 52 7.70 3.93 -16.32
N ILE A 53 6.57 3.92 -15.63
CA ILE A 53 5.67 5.07 -15.53
C ILE A 53 5.74 5.56 -14.10
N GLU A 54 6.21 6.79 -13.93
CA GLU A 54 6.19 7.50 -12.65
C GLU A 54 5.00 8.45 -12.61
N ALA A 55 4.16 8.30 -11.59
CA ALA A 55 3.05 9.21 -11.35
C ALA A 55 3.26 10.00 -10.07
N LYS A 56 2.84 11.26 -10.04
CA LYS A 56 2.71 12.06 -8.82
C LYS A 56 1.31 12.66 -8.78
N ILE A 57 0.57 12.31 -7.74
CA ILE A 57 -0.76 12.87 -7.50
C ILE A 57 -0.62 13.97 -6.45
N LEU A 58 -0.99 15.17 -6.84
CA LEU A 58 -0.96 16.38 -6.03
C LEU A 58 -2.40 16.82 -5.74
N LYS A 59 -2.65 17.24 -4.51
CA LYS A 59 -3.87 17.93 -4.11
C LYS A 59 -3.54 19.38 -3.82
N ILE A 60 -4.21 20.30 -4.49
CA ILE A 60 -4.08 21.73 -4.29
C ILE A 60 -5.33 22.19 -3.56
N THR A 61 -5.22 22.57 -2.29
CA THR A 61 -6.28 23.30 -1.59
C THR A 61 -6.18 24.76 -2.01
N LEU A 62 -7.17 25.23 -2.79
CA LEU A 62 -7.17 26.58 -3.36
C LEU A 62 -7.30 27.65 -2.27
N ASN A 63 -6.62 28.77 -2.46
CA ASN A 63 -6.74 29.94 -1.57
C ASN A 63 -8.01 30.76 -1.88
N ASP A 64 -8.29 31.77 -1.05
CA ASP A 64 -9.49 32.61 -1.20
C ASP A 64 -9.56 33.40 -2.52
N GLU A 65 -8.40 33.65 -3.16
CA GLU A 65 -8.31 34.35 -4.45
C GLU A 65 -8.78 33.47 -5.61
N TYR A 66 -8.47 32.17 -5.56
CA TYR A 66 -8.85 31.18 -6.58
C TYR A 66 -10.08 30.34 -6.19
N ARG A 67 -10.93 30.84 -5.29
CA ARG A 67 -12.16 30.17 -4.82
C ARG A 67 -13.17 29.83 -5.91
N TYR A 68 -13.03 30.36 -7.13
CA TYR A 68 -13.89 30.04 -8.27
C TYR A 68 -13.32 28.95 -9.19
N GLY A 69 -12.12 28.43 -8.89
CA GLY A 69 -11.41 27.44 -9.70
C GLY A 69 -10.26 28.08 -10.50
N VAL A 70 -9.34 27.24 -10.98
CA VAL A 70 -8.20 27.66 -11.81
C VAL A 70 -8.48 27.30 -13.27
N ASP A 71 -8.32 28.27 -14.18
CA ASP A 71 -8.33 27.98 -15.62
C ASP A 71 -6.95 27.46 -16.05
N TRP A 72 -6.78 26.16 -15.95
CA TRP A 72 -5.51 25.51 -16.31
C TRP A 72 -5.14 25.66 -17.78
N GLY A 73 -6.11 25.80 -18.69
CA GLY A 73 -5.82 26.05 -20.10
C GLY A 73 -5.14 27.41 -20.31
N ALA A 74 -5.64 28.45 -19.62
CA ALA A 74 -5.03 29.77 -19.66
C ALA A 74 -3.68 29.83 -18.92
N VAL A 75 -3.52 29.08 -17.82
CA VAL A 75 -2.25 28.98 -17.08
C VAL A 75 -1.19 28.30 -17.93
N PHE A 76 -1.48 27.13 -18.51
CA PHE A 76 -0.53 26.41 -19.36
C PHE A 76 -0.17 27.19 -20.63
N GLY A 77 -1.08 27.99 -21.18
CA GLY A 77 -0.81 28.82 -22.36
C GLY A 77 0.03 30.09 -22.10
N LYS A 78 0.20 30.52 -20.84
CA LYS A 78 0.94 31.74 -20.47
C LYS A 78 2.25 31.47 -19.74
N GLU A 79 2.39 30.31 -19.10
CA GLU A 79 3.57 30.00 -18.29
C GLU A 79 4.77 29.57 -19.15
N ALA A 80 5.93 30.16 -18.89
CA ALA A 80 7.16 29.82 -19.61
C ALA A 80 7.61 28.38 -19.29
N GLY A 81 7.64 27.51 -20.30
CA GLY A 81 8.13 26.13 -20.19
C GLY A 81 7.05 25.04 -20.10
N ILE A 82 5.77 25.40 -20.28
CA ILE A 82 4.67 24.45 -20.46
C ILE A 82 4.02 24.75 -21.81
N SER A 83 3.98 23.75 -22.70
CA SER A 83 3.24 23.80 -23.96
C SER A 83 1.84 23.26 -23.72
N TYR A 84 0.83 24.08 -23.96
CA TYR A 84 -0.58 23.68 -23.82
C TYR A 84 -1.00 22.75 -24.98
N SER A 85 -1.49 21.55 -24.66
CA SER A 85 -1.83 20.51 -25.64
C SER A 85 -3.34 20.38 -25.89
N GLY A 86 -4.20 20.99 -25.06
CA GLY A 86 -5.66 21.05 -25.25
C GLY A 86 -6.48 20.90 -23.97
N THR A 87 -7.81 20.97 -24.10
CA THR A 87 -8.78 20.74 -23.00
C THR A 87 -9.77 19.65 -23.37
N LEU A 88 -10.01 18.71 -22.46
CA LEU A 88 -11.03 17.67 -22.56
C LEU A 88 -12.37 18.15 -21.97
N PRO A 89 -13.51 17.85 -22.61
CA PRO A 89 -14.82 17.93 -21.97
C PRO A 89 -14.95 16.83 -20.90
N SER A 90 -15.49 17.18 -19.73
CA SER A 90 -15.89 16.24 -18.68
C SER A 90 -17.42 16.18 -18.62
N ASP A 91 -18.00 15.00 -18.88
CA ASP A 91 -19.46 14.76 -18.79
C ASP A 91 -19.95 14.52 -17.35
N VAL A 92 -19.07 14.67 -16.35
CA VAL A 92 -19.41 14.50 -14.93
C VAL A 92 -19.97 15.82 -14.40
N GLY A 93 -21.27 15.81 -14.10
CA GLY A 93 -22.05 16.99 -13.68
C GLY A 93 -21.35 17.87 -12.64
N GLY A 94 -20.87 19.02 -13.08
CA GLY A 94 -20.28 20.07 -12.24
C GLY A 94 -18.75 20.10 -12.19
N LEU A 95 -18.04 19.13 -12.78
CA LEU A 95 -16.58 19.17 -12.92
C LEU A 95 -16.22 19.97 -14.17
N GLY A 96 -15.45 21.05 -14.01
CA GLY A 96 -14.96 21.89 -15.10
C GLY A 96 -14.04 21.15 -16.06
N LYS A 97 -13.75 21.77 -17.22
CA LYS A 97 -12.90 21.22 -18.29
C LYS A 97 -11.54 20.76 -17.75
N ILE A 98 -11.05 19.60 -18.20
CA ILE A 98 -9.71 19.09 -17.84
C ILE A 98 -8.71 19.64 -18.85
N ALA A 99 -7.67 20.33 -18.39
CA ALA A 99 -6.60 20.84 -19.26
C ALA A 99 -5.41 19.88 -19.30
N ILE A 100 -4.81 19.74 -20.48
CA ILE A 100 -3.61 18.94 -20.72
C ILE A 100 -2.48 19.87 -21.17
N GLY A 101 -1.34 19.78 -20.50
CA GLY A 101 -0.11 20.46 -20.86
C GLY A 101 1.08 19.50 -20.90
N GLU A 102 1.98 19.73 -21.84
CA GLU A 102 3.28 19.08 -21.95
C GLU A 102 4.36 20.02 -21.45
N VAL A 103 5.23 19.56 -20.55
CA VAL A 103 6.29 20.41 -20.00
C VAL A 103 7.49 20.41 -20.95
N VAL A 104 7.69 21.50 -21.68
CA VAL A 104 8.75 21.67 -22.68
C VAL A 104 9.67 22.82 -22.25
N PHE A 105 10.84 22.50 -21.71
CA PHE A 105 11.87 23.51 -21.41
C PHE A 105 12.87 23.60 -22.58
N ASN A 106 13.06 24.81 -23.12
CA ASN A 106 13.96 25.06 -24.25
C ASN A 106 15.40 24.58 -23.99
N GLU A 107 16.05 24.04 -25.04
CA GLU A 107 17.33 23.30 -25.04
C GLU A 107 18.53 24.02 -24.39
N THR A 108 18.46 25.32 -24.11
CA THR A 108 19.54 26.07 -23.45
C THR A 108 19.68 25.78 -21.95
N GLN A 109 18.70 25.09 -21.34
CA GLN A 109 18.80 24.64 -19.95
C GLN A 109 18.46 23.15 -19.85
N SER A 110 19.49 22.30 -20.02
CA SER A 110 19.41 20.88 -19.68
C SER A 110 19.19 20.71 -18.17
N LEU A 111 17.92 20.64 -17.79
CA LEU A 111 17.47 20.49 -16.41
C LEU A 111 16.96 19.06 -16.23
N THR A 112 17.56 18.33 -15.29
CA THR A 112 17.13 16.99 -14.89
C THR A 112 15.66 16.96 -14.46
N THR A 113 14.99 15.80 -14.57
CA THR A 113 13.57 15.57 -14.20
C THR A 113 13.19 16.14 -12.80
N LYS A 114 14.15 16.19 -11.87
CA LYS A 114 13.95 16.79 -10.53
C LYS A 114 13.66 18.29 -10.55
N HIS A 115 14.19 19.03 -11.52
CA HIS A 115 13.96 20.47 -11.66
C HIS A 115 12.60 20.76 -12.30
N GLN A 116 12.13 19.89 -13.19
CA GLN A 116 10.80 19.98 -13.80
C GLN A 116 9.70 19.93 -12.73
N TYR A 117 9.78 18.95 -11.82
CA TYR A 117 8.83 18.86 -10.71
C TYR A 117 8.89 20.03 -9.74
N ARG A 118 10.07 20.60 -9.48
CA ARG A 118 10.20 21.77 -8.60
C ARG A 118 9.55 23.02 -9.20
N GLY A 119 9.69 23.23 -10.51
CA GLY A 119 9.02 24.32 -11.22
C GLY A 119 7.50 24.18 -11.16
N LEU A 120 6.97 23.01 -11.52
CA LEU A 120 5.54 22.71 -11.45
C LEU A 120 4.99 22.82 -10.03
N PHE A 121 5.69 22.27 -9.03
CA PHE A 121 5.27 22.36 -7.63
C PHE A 121 5.23 23.82 -7.15
N LYS A 122 6.21 24.64 -7.56
CA LYS A 122 6.23 26.07 -7.24
C LYS A 122 5.05 26.81 -7.90
N LEU A 123 4.75 26.50 -9.16
CA LEU A 123 3.59 27.02 -9.88
C LEU A 123 2.28 26.63 -9.16
N PHE A 124 2.08 25.35 -8.83
CA PHE A 124 0.87 24.93 -8.12
C PHE A 124 0.74 25.56 -6.73
N SER A 125 1.88 25.78 -6.06
CA SER A 125 1.91 26.46 -4.77
C SER A 125 1.50 27.94 -4.84
N THR A 126 1.46 28.58 -6.02
CA THR A 126 0.93 29.95 -6.14
C THR A 126 -0.59 29.99 -6.09
N PHE A 127 -1.27 28.91 -6.47
CA PHE A 127 -2.74 28.83 -6.48
C PHE A 127 -3.32 28.35 -5.15
N GLY A 128 -2.49 27.75 -4.28
CA GLY A 128 -2.92 27.25 -2.99
C GLY A 128 -1.92 26.32 -2.31
N LYS A 129 -2.36 25.70 -1.22
CA LYS A 129 -1.54 24.73 -0.49
C LYS A 129 -1.47 23.43 -1.30
N THR A 130 -0.26 23.04 -1.70
CA THR A 130 -0.03 21.82 -2.49
C THR A 130 0.47 20.68 -1.60
N ASP A 131 -0.31 19.60 -1.50
CA ASP A 131 0.02 18.37 -0.79
C ASP A 131 0.29 17.23 -1.79
N VAL A 132 1.35 16.44 -1.58
CA VAL A 132 1.61 15.23 -2.38
C VAL A 132 0.83 14.07 -1.77
N LEU A 133 -0.20 13.58 -2.46
CA LEU A 133 -1.02 12.47 -1.98
C LEU A 133 -0.34 11.12 -2.19
N SER A 134 0.28 10.92 -3.36
CA SER A 134 0.89 9.65 -3.71
C SER A 134 1.93 9.81 -4.83
N SER A 135 2.86 8.86 -4.92
CA SER A 135 3.86 8.79 -6.00
C SER A 135 4.06 7.36 -6.49
N PRO A 136 3.02 6.72 -7.07
CA PRO A 136 3.14 5.34 -7.49
C PRO A 136 4.05 5.20 -8.73
N ARG A 137 4.71 4.05 -8.84
CA ARG A 137 5.59 3.70 -9.95
C ARG A 137 5.21 2.31 -10.45
N ILE A 138 5.05 2.16 -11.77
CA ILE A 138 4.65 0.89 -12.38
C ILE A 138 5.46 0.65 -13.65
N ASN A 139 6.00 -0.55 -13.81
CA ASN A 139 6.71 -0.96 -15.03
C ASN A 139 5.79 -1.84 -15.87
N VAL A 140 5.57 -1.48 -17.12
CA VAL A 140 4.53 -2.07 -17.97
C VAL A 140 5.11 -2.44 -19.32
N LEU A 141 4.79 -3.64 -19.82
CA LEU A 141 5.22 -4.05 -21.16
C LEU A 141 4.49 -3.24 -22.23
N ASP A 142 5.16 -3.03 -23.37
CA ASP A 142 4.57 -2.39 -24.54
C ASP A 142 3.27 -3.08 -24.97
N GLY A 143 2.18 -2.31 -25.06
CA GLY A 143 0.84 -2.77 -25.43
C GLY A 143 0.08 -3.53 -24.33
N GLN A 144 0.63 -3.69 -23.12
CA GLN A 144 -0.05 -4.36 -22.01
C GLN A 144 -0.68 -3.35 -21.05
N GLU A 145 -1.86 -3.67 -20.51
CA GLU A 145 -2.49 -2.88 -19.46
C GLU A 145 -1.93 -3.28 -18.10
N ALA A 146 -1.66 -2.27 -17.26
CA ALA A 146 -1.35 -2.49 -15.86
C ALA A 146 -2.02 -1.42 -15.00
N TYR A 147 -2.30 -1.74 -13.74
CA TYR A 147 -2.87 -0.80 -12.80
C TYR A 147 -2.16 -0.84 -11.45
N VAL A 148 -2.22 0.29 -10.74
CA VAL A 148 -1.76 0.43 -9.37
C VAL A 148 -2.86 1.08 -8.54
N LEU A 149 -3.18 0.49 -7.39
CA LEU A 149 -4.11 1.02 -6.40
C LEU A 149 -3.34 1.38 -5.14
N VAL A 150 -3.46 2.62 -4.67
CA VAL A 150 -2.92 3.11 -3.40
C VAL A 150 -4.09 3.60 -2.55
N GLY A 151 -4.45 2.84 -1.52
CA GLY A 151 -5.60 3.15 -0.68
C GLY A 151 -5.97 2.06 0.31
N THR A 152 -7.22 2.05 0.74
CA THR A 152 -7.75 1.14 1.76
C THR A 152 -8.89 0.28 1.19
N LYS A 153 -9.06 -0.92 1.74
CA LYS A 153 -10.25 -1.74 1.52
C LYS A 153 -11.08 -1.67 2.80
N GLU A 154 -12.25 -1.05 2.73
CA GLU A 154 -13.13 -0.87 3.87
C GLU A 154 -14.21 -1.96 3.87
N PRO A 155 -14.38 -2.72 4.97
CA PRO A 155 -15.43 -3.73 5.06
C PRO A 155 -16.80 -3.07 5.26
N VAL A 156 -17.78 -3.59 4.55
CA VAL A 156 -19.18 -3.19 4.56
C VAL A 156 -19.98 -4.41 4.96
N VAL A 157 -20.54 -4.35 6.17
CA VAL A 157 -21.36 -5.44 6.69
C VAL A 157 -22.81 -5.19 6.28
N SER A 158 -23.35 -6.07 5.45
CA SER A 158 -24.75 -6.10 5.09
C SER A 158 -25.46 -7.14 5.94
N VAL A 159 -26.47 -6.70 6.70
CA VAL A 159 -27.28 -7.57 7.54
C VAL A 159 -28.62 -7.78 6.84
N THR A 160 -28.92 -9.03 6.46
CA THR A 160 -30.22 -9.42 5.92
C THR A 160 -30.97 -10.21 6.97
N VAL A 161 -32.08 -9.66 7.46
CA VAL A 161 -33.02 -10.37 8.33
C VAL A 161 -34.09 -10.98 7.44
N THR A 162 -34.18 -12.30 7.47
CA THR A 162 -35.22 -13.07 6.79
C THR A 162 -36.10 -13.75 7.84
N TYR A 163 -37.37 -13.95 7.52
CA TYR A 163 -38.32 -14.66 8.38
C TYR A 163 -38.83 -15.92 7.68
N PRO A 164 -37.99 -16.96 7.46
CA PRO A 164 -38.52 -18.26 7.09
C PRO A 164 -39.33 -18.81 8.28
N ASP A 165 -40.58 -19.18 8.05
CA ASP A 165 -41.44 -19.87 9.02
C ASP A 165 -41.61 -19.16 10.39
N GLY A 166 -41.58 -17.82 10.41
CA GLY A 166 -41.79 -17.02 11.63
C GLY A 166 -40.61 -17.01 12.61
N THR A 167 -39.47 -17.60 12.24
CA THR A 167 -38.22 -17.55 13.03
C THR A 167 -37.28 -16.52 12.42
N GLU A 168 -36.79 -15.58 13.23
CA GLU A 168 -35.84 -14.56 12.78
C GLU A 168 -34.50 -15.21 12.44
N THR A 169 -34.11 -15.16 11.16
CA THR A 169 -32.81 -15.63 10.68
C THR A 169 -32.02 -14.44 10.18
N THR A 170 -30.95 -14.11 10.90
CA THR A 170 -30.04 -13.02 10.53
C THR A 170 -28.84 -13.58 9.77
N THR A 171 -28.65 -13.12 8.54
CA THR A 171 -27.48 -13.45 7.71
C THR A 171 -26.64 -12.20 7.53
N GLU A 172 -25.37 -12.28 7.92
CA GLU A 172 -24.39 -11.22 7.68
C GLU A 172 -23.56 -11.55 6.44
N SER A 173 -23.42 -10.60 5.52
CA SER A 173 -22.45 -10.66 4.43
C SER A 173 -21.48 -9.50 4.54
N VAL A 174 -20.19 -9.77 4.34
CA VAL A 174 -19.13 -8.75 4.37
C VAL A 174 -18.66 -8.52 2.93
N GLU A 175 -18.85 -7.30 2.44
CA GLU A 175 -18.32 -6.85 1.15
C GLU A 175 -17.22 -5.81 1.38
N TYR A 176 -16.16 -5.82 0.57
CA TYR A 176 -15.07 -4.85 0.70
C TYR A 176 -15.16 -3.78 -0.37
N VAL A 177 -15.18 -2.51 0.04
CA VAL A 177 -15.16 -1.37 -0.86
C VAL A 177 -13.74 -0.81 -0.90
N GLU A 178 -13.14 -0.80 -2.09
CA GLU A 178 -11.83 -0.21 -2.32
C GLU A 178 -11.95 1.31 -2.49
N THR A 179 -11.13 2.06 -1.76
CA THR A 179 -11.01 3.52 -1.86
C THR A 179 -9.55 3.93 -1.98
N GLY A 180 -9.28 5.12 -2.54
CA GLY A 180 -7.94 5.65 -2.73
C GLY A 180 -7.67 6.06 -4.18
N VAL A 181 -6.41 6.05 -4.59
CA VAL A 181 -6.00 6.42 -5.96
C VAL A 181 -5.67 5.18 -6.75
N LYS A 182 -6.40 4.96 -7.85
CA LYS A 182 -6.15 3.91 -8.83
C LYS A 182 -5.70 4.53 -10.14
N LEU A 183 -4.61 4.02 -10.69
CA LEU A 183 -4.10 4.45 -11.99
C LEU A 183 -3.96 3.22 -12.88
N SER A 184 -4.77 3.13 -13.92
CA SER A 184 -4.58 2.16 -15.00
C SER A 184 -3.92 2.82 -16.20
N VAL A 185 -2.97 2.11 -16.81
CA VAL A 185 -2.22 2.62 -17.95
C VAL A 185 -1.88 1.52 -18.95
N THR A 186 -1.98 1.85 -20.23
CA THR A 186 -1.55 1.01 -21.36
C THR A 186 -0.60 1.82 -22.23
N PRO A 187 0.72 1.60 -22.16
CA PRO A 187 1.68 2.28 -23.01
C PRO A 187 1.80 1.59 -24.37
N GLN A 188 2.12 2.37 -25.40
CA GLN A 188 2.50 1.91 -26.72
C GLN A 188 3.69 2.73 -27.20
N ILE A 189 4.81 2.07 -27.48
CA ILE A 189 6.06 2.73 -27.88
C ILE A 189 6.10 2.89 -29.40
N SER A 190 6.27 4.12 -29.85
CA SER A 190 6.49 4.45 -31.26
C SER A 190 7.99 4.35 -31.62
N PRO A 191 8.34 4.03 -32.88
CA PRO A 191 9.74 3.89 -33.32
C PRO A 191 10.59 5.17 -33.17
N ASP A 192 9.97 6.33 -33.12
CA ASP A 192 10.55 7.67 -32.98
C ASP A 192 10.81 8.09 -31.52
N GLY A 193 10.55 7.21 -30.55
CA GLY A 193 10.79 7.46 -29.13
C GLY A 193 9.64 8.18 -28.40
N TYR A 194 8.50 8.36 -29.08
CA TYR A 194 7.27 8.77 -28.43
C TYR A 194 6.55 7.57 -27.82
N ILE A 195 5.84 7.84 -26.72
CA ILE A 195 5.10 6.85 -25.95
C ILE A 195 3.65 7.32 -25.95
N ARG A 196 2.79 6.58 -26.65
CA ARG A 196 1.35 6.77 -26.58
C ARG A 196 0.84 6.01 -25.36
N MET A 197 0.20 6.69 -24.43
CA MET A 197 -0.36 6.07 -23.23
C MET A 197 -1.86 6.29 -23.19
N LYS A 198 -2.62 5.20 -23.00
CA LYS A 198 -4.01 5.24 -22.59
C LYS A 198 -4.06 5.21 -21.06
N ILE A 199 -4.66 6.21 -20.44
CA ILE A 199 -4.54 6.48 -19.00
C ILE A 199 -5.94 6.64 -18.39
N LYS A 200 -6.16 5.94 -17.28
CA LYS A 200 -7.39 5.98 -16.50
C LYS A 200 -7.09 6.22 -15.03
N PRO A 201 -6.91 7.48 -14.59
CA PRO A 201 -6.83 7.78 -13.18
C PRO A 201 -8.23 7.79 -12.56
N GLU A 202 -8.35 7.20 -11.37
CA GLU A 202 -9.52 7.18 -10.50
C GLU A 202 -9.06 7.60 -9.10
N VAL A 203 -9.77 8.55 -8.50
CA VAL A 203 -9.61 8.92 -7.09
C VAL A 203 -10.94 8.67 -6.41
N SER A 204 -10.92 7.91 -5.32
CA SER A 204 -12.12 7.56 -4.56
C SER A 204 -11.93 7.73 -3.06
N SER A 205 -13.02 8.05 -2.38
CA SER A 205 -13.11 8.12 -0.92
C SER A 205 -14.42 7.48 -0.45
N ALA A 206 -14.44 6.89 0.73
CA ALA A 206 -15.67 6.44 1.37
C ALA A 206 -15.98 7.31 2.59
N GLU A 207 -17.27 7.59 2.77
CA GLU A 207 -17.83 8.22 3.96
C GLU A 207 -18.99 7.35 4.44
N PHE A 208 -19.09 7.06 5.74
CA PHE A 208 -20.23 6.31 6.27
C PHE A 208 -21.40 7.25 6.59
N ILE A 209 -22.55 7.01 5.98
CA ILE A 209 -23.81 7.68 6.30
C ILE A 209 -24.53 6.85 7.35
N THR A 210 -24.86 7.47 8.48
CA THR A 210 -25.68 6.84 9.52
C THR A 210 -27.15 7.18 9.28
N THR A 211 -28.02 6.17 9.17
CA THR A 211 -29.47 6.39 9.09
C THR A 211 -30.06 6.72 10.46
N GLU A 212 -31.29 7.23 10.48
CA GLU A 212 -32.04 7.50 11.71
C GLU A 212 -32.20 6.26 12.62
N ARG A 213 -32.07 5.06 12.05
CA ARG A 213 -32.11 3.78 12.77
C ARG A 213 -30.72 3.28 13.23
N GLY A 214 -29.67 4.07 13.02
CA GLY A 214 -28.30 3.75 13.44
C GLY A 214 -27.50 2.87 12.47
N SER A 215 -28.06 2.50 11.32
CA SER A 215 -27.36 1.70 10.31
C SER A 215 -26.37 2.55 9.52
N GLN A 216 -25.13 2.07 9.34
CA GLN A 216 -24.09 2.76 8.58
C GLN A 216 -23.99 2.23 7.16
N TYR A 217 -24.02 3.12 6.17
CA TYR A 217 -23.86 2.78 4.75
C TYR A 217 -22.65 3.49 4.16
N PRO A 218 -21.79 2.81 3.40
CA PRO A 218 -20.67 3.43 2.72
C PRO A 218 -21.19 4.27 1.53
N LYS A 219 -20.91 5.57 1.53
CA LYS A 219 -21.00 6.43 0.35
C LYS A 219 -19.62 6.51 -0.27
N LYS A 220 -19.38 5.70 -1.31
CA LYS A 220 -18.18 5.83 -2.14
C LYS A 220 -18.34 7.00 -3.10
N THR A 221 -17.48 7.99 -2.98
CA THR A 221 -17.32 9.08 -3.95
C THR A 221 -16.19 8.71 -4.89
N VAL A 222 -16.40 8.82 -6.21
CA VAL A 222 -15.42 8.47 -7.24
C VAL A 222 -15.25 9.64 -8.20
N SER A 223 -14.02 9.93 -8.57
CA SER A 223 -13.63 10.89 -9.59
C SER A 223 -12.67 10.20 -10.55
N GLU A 224 -13.13 9.95 -11.78
CA GLU A 224 -12.36 9.23 -12.79
C GLU A 224 -12.30 10.01 -14.10
N SER A 225 -11.29 9.71 -14.91
CA SER A 225 -11.18 10.19 -16.29
C SER A 225 -10.49 9.14 -17.15
N GLU A 226 -10.71 9.18 -18.47
CA GLU A 226 -10.03 8.33 -19.45
C GLU A 226 -9.47 9.22 -20.55
N THR A 227 -8.17 9.15 -20.79
CA THR A 227 -7.50 9.93 -21.82
C THR A 227 -6.44 9.12 -22.56
N THR A 228 -6.10 9.55 -23.77
CA THR A 228 -4.95 9.04 -24.52
C THR A 228 -4.03 10.19 -24.85
N VAL A 229 -2.77 10.06 -24.45
CA VAL A 229 -1.75 11.09 -24.59
C VAL A 229 -0.54 10.51 -25.31
N ILE A 230 0.21 11.37 -25.99
CA ILE A 230 1.48 11.03 -26.61
C ILE A 230 2.52 11.94 -25.96
N VAL A 231 3.59 11.35 -25.45
CA VAL A 231 4.66 12.08 -24.75
C VAL A 231 6.00 11.44 -25.11
N ARG A 232 7.07 12.22 -25.17
CA ARG A 232 8.41 11.68 -25.41
C ARG A 232 8.96 10.99 -24.17
N ASP A 233 9.86 10.03 -24.37
CA ASP A 233 10.63 9.43 -23.29
C ASP A 233 11.24 10.48 -22.33
N GLY A 234 10.97 10.31 -21.03
CA GLY A 234 11.47 11.18 -19.95
C GLY A 234 10.80 12.55 -19.80
N GLN A 235 9.81 12.89 -20.62
CA GLN A 235 9.04 14.12 -20.48
C GLN A 235 7.83 13.92 -19.56
N THR A 236 7.44 14.99 -18.86
CA THR A 236 6.29 14.98 -17.94
C THR A 236 5.06 15.58 -18.61
N ILE A 237 3.95 14.86 -18.54
CA ILE A 237 2.62 15.40 -18.83
C ILE A 237 1.90 15.78 -17.54
N VAL A 238 1.05 16.80 -17.63
CA VAL A 238 0.22 17.29 -16.52
C VAL A 238 -1.24 17.10 -16.88
N LEU A 239 -1.98 16.39 -16.03
CA LEU A 239 -3.43 16.28 -16.08
C LEU A 239 -4.00 17.08 -14.90
N ALA A 240 -4.69 18.19 -15.17
CA ALA A 240 -5.26 19.07 -14.15
C ALA A 240 -6.74 19.37 -14.43
N GLY A 241 -7.52 19.64 -13.38
CA GLY A 241 -8.95 20.02 -13.51
C GLY A 241 -9.94 19.12 -12.76
N LEU A 242 -9.46 18.15 -11.98
CA LEU A 242 -10.31 17.30 -11.14
C LEU A 242 -10.62 18.04 -9.81
N MET A 243 -11.68 18.84 -9.79
CA MET A 243 -12.03 19.72 -8.65
C MET A 243 -13.07 19.07 -7.72
N LYS A 244 -12.82 19.05 -6.41
CA LYS A 244 -13.79 18.70 -5.37
C LYS A 244 -14.09 19.95 -4.51
N GLU A 245 -15.37 20.29 -4.37
CA GLU A 245 -15.84 21.35 -3.47
C GLU A 245 -16.56 20.74 -2.26
N GLU A 246 -16.12 21.11 -1.06
CA GLU A 246 -16.73 20.72 0.21
C GLU A 246 -17.27 21.97 0.90
N ARG A 247 -18.60 22.03 1.09
CA ARG A 247 -19.27 23.15 1.77
C ARG A 247 -19.82 22.70 3.10
N GLN A 248 -19.28 23.26 4.18
CA GLN A 248 -19.81 23.16 5.51
C GLN A 248 -20.57 24.46 5.84
N LYS A 249 -21.83 24.32 6.25
CA LYS A 249 -22.67 25.46 6.64
C LYS A 249 -23.17 25.23 8.05
N ASP A 250 -22.57 25.97 8.98
CA ASP A 250 -22.97 25.97 10.38
C ASP A 250 -23.83 27.21 10.62
N ILE A 251 -25.04 26.99 11.14
CA ILE A 251 -25.96 28.06 11.53
C ILE A 251 -26.06 28.01 13.04
N GLU A 252 -25.38 28.93 13.72
CA GLU A 252 -25.53 29.14 15.15
C GLU A 252 -26.66 30.13 15.37
N LYS A 253 -27.70 29.75 16.13
CA LYS A 253 -28.83 30.64 16.43
C LYS A 253 -29.21 30.57 17.89
N VAL A 254 -29.60 31.70 18.46
CA VAL A 254 -30.21 31.74 19.79
C VAL A 254 -31.62 31.15 19.69
N PRO A 255 -31.97 30.09 20.45
CA PRO A 255 -33.30 29.50 20.42
C PRO A 255 -34.40 30.55 20.65
N GLY A 256 -35.46 30.52 19.84
CA GLY A 256 -36.56 31.49 19.87
C GLY A 256 -36.26 32.78 19.10
N LEU A 257 -35.29 33.58 19.55
CA LEU A 257 -34.99 34.89 18.95
C LEU A 257 -34.41 34.80 17.53
N GLY A 258 -33.69 33.72 17.20
CA GLY A 258 -33.08 33.50 15.89
C GLY A 258 -34.08 33.17 14.77
N ASP A 259 -35.31 32.76 15.11
CA ASP A 259 -36.33 32.35 14.15
C ASP A 259 -37.36 33.47 13.83
N ILE A 260 -37.25 34.63 14.48
CA ILE A 260 -38.18 35.75 14.29
C ILE A 260 -37.93 36.41 12.91
N PRO A 261 -38.95 36.55 12.06
CA PRO A 261 -38.83 37.29 10.80
C PRO A 261 -38.35 38.73 11.07
N LEU A 262 -37.58 39.32 10.16
CA LEU A 262 -37.03 40.69 10.24
C LEU A 262 -35.87 40.90 11.23
N VAL A 263 -35.95 40.40 12.47
CA VAL A 263 -34.94 40.66 13.54
C VAL A 263 -34.04 39.46 13.87
N GLY A 264 -34.41 38.23 13.49
CA GLY A 264 -33.64 37.02 13.81
C GLY A 264 -32.22 36.96 13.22
N LYS A 265 -31.91 37.78 12.22
CA LYS A 265 -30.54 37.93 11.67
C LYS A 265 -29.54 38.58 12.64
N LEU A 266 -30.01 39.33 13.65
CA LEU A 266 -29.13 39.91 14.69
C LEU A 266 -28.80 38.90 15.80
N PHE A 267 -29.54 37.78 15.87
CA PHE A 267 -29.42 36.73 16.88
C PHE A 267 -29.09 35.36 16.27
N SER A 268 -28.61 35.35 15.02
CA SER A 268 -28.08 34.17 14.33
C SER A 268 -26.75 34.50 13.63
N GLY A 269 -25.76 33.63 13.83
CA GLY A 269 -24.48 33.61 13.12
C GLY A 269 -24.53 32.57 12.01
N LYS A 270 -24.06 32.95 10.82
CA LYS A 270 -23.86 32.01 9.71
C LYS A 270 -22.37 31.84 9.51
N TYR A 271 -21.88 30.63 9.70
CA TYR A 271 -20.52 30.26 9.39
C TYR A 271 -20.56 29.33 8.18
N GLU A 272 -20.15 29.86 7.02
CA GLU A 272 -20.01 29.08 5.79
C GLU A 272 -18.52 28.86 5.53
N LYS A 273 -18.08 27.61 5.65
CA LYS A 273 -16.73 27.17 5.28
C LYS A 273 -16.83 26.41 3.97
N SER A 274 -16.27 26.95 2.90
CA SER A 274 -16.14 26.26 1.61
C SER A 274 -14.66 25.96 1.37
N GLU A 275 -14.32 24.69 1.23
CA GLU A 275 -12.98 24.24 0.86
C GLU A 275 -13.02 23.64 -0.54
N LYS A 276 -12.20 24.18 -1.44
CA LYS A 276 -12.03 23.64 -2.79
C LYS A 276 -10.67 23.02 -2.94
N THR A 277 -10.68 21.78 -3.40
CA THR A 277 -9.47 21.00 -3.66
C THR A 277 -9.41 20.64 -5.13
N GLU A 278 -8.24 20.75 -5.71
CA GLU A 278 -7.99 20.41 -7.11
C GLU A 278 -6.90 19.36 -7.21
N LEU A 279 -7.20 18.28 -7.94
CA LEU A 279 -6.28 17.17 -8.13
C LEU A 279 -5.50 17.38 -9.43
N VAL A 280 -4.18 17.30 -9.32
CA VAL A 280 -3.24 17.38 -10.44
C VAL A 280 -2.40 16.11 -10.47
N ILE A 281 -2.34 15.47 -11.64
CA ILE A 281 -1.62 14.22 -11.85
C ILE A 281 -0.48 14.50 -12.83
N LEU A 282 0.76 14.29 -12.38
CA LEU A 282 1.95 14.37 -13.19
C LEU A 282 2.37 12.96 -13.59
N LEU A 283 2.56 12.70 -14.89
CA LEU A 283 2.98 11.39 -15.37
C LEU A 283 4.26 11.54 -16.19
N THR A 284 5.25 10.69 -15.92
CA THR A 284 6.55 10.71 -16.59
C THR A 284 6.92 9.28 -16.97
N PRO A 285 6.83 8.92 -18.27
CA PRO A 285 7.22 7.61 -18.74
C PRO A 285 8.70 7.55 -19.10
N HIS A 286 9.28 6.38 -18.91
CA HIS A 286 10.67 6.05 -19.25
C HIS A 286 10.71 4.69 -19.97
N ILE A 287 11.33 4.60 -21.15
CA ILE A 287 11.46 3.33 -21.89
C ILE A 287 12.52 2.45 -21.19
N SER A 288 12.04 1.41 -20.50
CA SER A 288 12.83 0.35 -19.88
C SER A 288 13.43 -0.54 -20.98
N GLY A 289 14.70 -0.29 -21.31
CA GLY A 289 15.47 -1.01 -22.33
C GLY A 289 16.77 -0.30 -22.70
N GLU A 290 16.81 1.03 -22.58
CA GLU A 290 18.02 1.85 -22.78
C GLU A 290 18.61 2.39 -21.47
N MET A 291 17.89 2.24 -20.36
CA MET A 291 18.34 2.67 -19.06
C MET A 291 19.51 1.79 -18.61
N LYS A 292 20.71 2.38 -18.53
CA LYS A 292 21.88 1.69 -17.97
C LYS A 292 21.53 1.24 -16.55
N PRO A 293 22.05 0.10 -16.05
CA PRO A 293 21.79 -0.35 -14.67
C PRO A 293 22.00 0.75 -13.60
N GLU A 294 22.93 1.67 -13.85
CA GLU A 294 23.23 2.83 -13.01
C GLU A 294 22.11 3.89 -12.92
N GLU A 295 21.24 3.96 -13.93
CA GLU A 295 20.09 4.87 -13.93
C GLU A 295 18.88 4.22 -13.25
N ILE A 296 18.67 2.91 -13.44
CA ILE A 296 17.63 2.14 -12.74
C ILE A 296 17.79 2.30 -11.21
N GLU A 297 19.01 2.32 -10.69
CA GLU A 297 19.32 2.53 -9.27
C GLU A 297 18.95 3.96 -8.76
N LYS A 298 18.87 4.95 -9.66
CA LYS A 298 18.39 6.31 -9.34
C LYS A 298 16.87 6.40 -9.30
N PHE A 299 16.17 5.49 -10.00
CA PHE A 299 14.72 5.46 -10.15
C PHE A 299 14.03 4.37 -9.32
N MET A 300 14.77 3.44 -8.72
CA MET A 300 14.26 2.69 -7.58
C MET A 300 14.04 3.65 -6.40
N PRO A 301 13.00 3.47 -5.57
CA PRO A 301 12.93 4.19 -4.31
C PRO A 301 14.23 3.89 -3.58
N LYS A 302 15.09 4.90 -3.42
CA LYS A 302 16.21 4.77 -2.52
C LYS A 302 15.58 4.40 -1.20
N GLU A 303 15.84 3.19 -0.70
CA GLU A 303 15.81 2.99 0.74
C GLU A 303 16.50 4.22 1.32
N GLN A 304 15.80 4.95 2.17
CA GLN A 304 16.40 6.04 2.90
C GLN A 304 17.50 5.42 3.76
N LYS A 305 18.69 5.22 3.19
CA LYS A 305 19.93 5.23 3.93
C LYS A 305 19.95 6.62 4.53
N ALA A 306 19.52 6.71 5.78
CA ALA A 306 19.59 7.91 6.58
C ALA A 306 20.97 8.52 6.34
N GLU A 307 21.01 9.65 5.64
CA GLU A 307 22.20 10.47 5.57
C GLU A 307 22.43 10.98 6.98
N VAL A 308 23.28 10.28 7.73
CA VAL A 308 23.83 10.77 8.98
C VAL A 308 24.66 11.99 8.59
N PRO A 309 24.29 13.23 9.00
CA PRO A 309 25.08 14.40 8.69
C PRO A 309 26.47 14.23 9.30
N ARG A 310 27.53 14.60 8.56
CA ARG A 310 28.92 14.46 9.03
C ARG A 310 29.10 15.29 10.32
N PRO A 311 29.34 14.69 11.49
CA PRO A 311 29.56 15.45 12.72
C PRO A 311 31.03 15.85 12.82
N VAL A 312 31.24 17.02 13.44
CA VAL A 312 32.55 17.54 13.86
C VAL A 312 33.26 16.48 14.72
N LYS A 313 34.58 16.31 14.56
CA LYS A 313 35.38 15.17 15.09
C LYS A 313 35.17 14.84 16.58
N ALA A 314 34.72 15.79 17.40
CA ALA A 314 34.42 15.60 18.83
C ALA A 314 33.12 14.79 19.06
N GLU A 315 32.09 14.97 18.24
CA GLU A 315 30.80 14.26 18.36
C GLU A 315 30.89 12.80 17.91
N LYS A 316 31.77 12.47 16.96
CA LYS A 316 31.99 11.08 16.51
C LYS A 316 32.39 10.13 17.65
N LYS A 317 33.14 10.60 18.65
CA LYS A 317 33.60 9.75 19.75
C LYS A 317 32.47 9.45 20.73
N LEU A 318 31.60 10.44 20.99
CA LEU A 318 30.46 10.31 21.88
C LEU A 318 29.34 9.49 21.23
N MET A 319 28.99 9.81 19.98
CA MET A 319 27.92 9.11 19.23
C MET A 319 28.28 7.65 18.94
N LYS A 320 29.55 7.35 18.62
CA LYS A 320 30.03 5.96 18.41
C LYS A 320 30.04 5.17 19.73
N LYS A 321 30.31 5.82 20.86
CA LYS A 321 30.21 5.21 22.20
C LYS A 321 28.76 4.92 22.58
N GLU A 322 27.84 5.84 22.28
CA GLU A 322 26.41 5.67 22.56
C GLU A 322 25.72 4.65 21.64
N MET A 323 26.02 4.65 20.34
CA MET A 323 25.53 3.64 19.41
C MET A 323 26.08 2.25 19.73
N LYS A 324 27.37 2.15 20.10
CA LYS A 324 27.95 0.88 20.56
C LYS A 324 27.28 0.40 21.84
N LYS A 325 27.02 1.29 22.80
CA LYS A 325 26.30 0.95 24.05
C LYS A 325 24.84 0.56 23.80
N LYS A 326 24.15 1.18 22.85
CA LYS A 326 22.78 0.79 22.43
C LYS A 326 22.77 -0.54 21.68
N ALA A 327 23.71 -0.77 20.76
CA ALA A 327 23.83 -2.03 20.04
C ALA A 327 24.23 -3.19 20.97
N GLU A 328 25.14 -2.96 21.91
CA GLU A 328 25.48 -3.92 22.98
C GLU A 328 24.26 -4.19 23.86
N LYS A 329 23.45 -3.18 24.20
CA LYS A 329 22.22 -3.37 24.98
C LYS A 329 21.17 -4.18 24.22
N VAL A 330 20.96 -3.92 22.94
CA VAL A 330 19.99 -4.65 22.10
C VAL A 330 20.46 -6.08 21.83
N MET A 331 21.74 -6.29 21.55
CA MET A 331 22.30 -7.65 21.41
C MET A 331 22.30 -8.41 22.75
N ALA A 332 22.57 -7.73 23.87
CA ALA A 332 22.44 -8.32 25.20
C ALA A 332 20.98 -8.73 25.47
N GLU A 333 20.00 -7.85 25.22
CA GLU A 333 18.57 -8.15 25.40
C GLU A 333 18.08 -9.30 24.49
N GLN A 334 18.56 -9.39 23.25
CA GLN A 334 18.25 -10.49 22.33
C GLN A 334 18.91 -11.80 22.77
N SER A 335 20.16 -11.75 23.23
CA SER A 335 20.85 -12.91 23.79
C SER A 335 20.19 -13.40 25.09
N GLU A 336 19.79 -12.49 25.98
CA GLU A 336 19.06 -12.80 27.22
C GLU A 336 17.72 -13.46 26.91
N ARG A 337 16.94 -12.94 25.94
CA ARG A 337 15.68 -13.57 25.50
C ARG A 337 15.88 -15.00 24.99
N LYS A 338 16.94 -15.25 24.23
CA LYS A 338 17.26 -16.60 23.73
C LYS A 338 17.59 -17.54 24.90
N VAL A 339 18.43 -17.11 25.84
CA VAL A 339 18.79 -17.90 27.03
C VAL A 339 17.56 -18.16 27.92
N TYR A 340 16.66 -17.19 28.09
CA TYR A 340 15.38 -17.39 28.79
C TYR A 340 14.50 -18.45 28.12
N SER A 341 14.42 -18.46 26.79
CA SER A 341 13.62 -19.45 26.06
C SER A 341 14.18 -20.88 26.17
N GLU A 342 15.50 -21.03 26.13
CA GLU A 342 16.17 -22.33 26.32
C GLU A 342 15.99 -22.84 27.76
N TYR A 343 16.07 -21.94 28.75
CA TYR A 343 15.83 -22.29 30.15
C TYR A 343 14.38 -22.72 30.41
N TYR A 344 13.41 -22.02 29.80
CA TYR A 344 11.99 -22.38 29.89
C TYR A 344 11.72 -23.79 29.37
N LEU A 345 12.39 -24.16 28.28
CA LEU A 345 12.30 -25.49 27.70
C LEU A 345 12.84 -26.57 28.64
N GLN A 346 13.98 -26.33 29.29
CA GLN A 346 14.57 -27.30 30.24
C GLN A 346 13.68 -27.53 31.48
N VAL A 347 13.09 -26.47 32.04
CA VAL A 347 12.16 -26.57 33.17
C VAL A 347 10.92 -27.37 32.78
N THR A 348 10.37 -27.10 31.58
CA THR A 348 9.20 -27.81 31.05
C THR A 348 9.50 -29.29 30.79
N GLN A 349 10.65 -29.60 30.19
CA GLN A 349 11.09 -30.97 29.95
C GLN A 349 11.23 -31.77 31.26
N ARG A 350 11.79 -31.17 32.31
CA ARG A 350 11.91 -31.84 33.61
C ARG A 350 10.56 -32.20 34.23
N LEU A 351 9.56 -31.31 34.10
CA LEU A 351 8.20 -31.59 34.56
C LEU A 351 7.59 -32.75 33.78
N TYR A 352 7.73 -32.72 32.45
CA TYR A 352 7.22 -33.77 31.58
C TYR A 352 7.86 -35.12 31.90
N ASP A 353 9.18 -35.19 32.03
CA ASP A 353 9.90 -36.40 32.40
C ASP A 353 9.46 -36.95 33.77
N TYR A 354 9.20 -36.06 34.73
CA TYR A 354 8.74 -36.48 36.06
C TYR A 354 7.32 -37.06 36.02
N ILE A 355 6.42 -36.45 35.26
CA ILE A 355 5.04 -36.94 35.05
C ILE A 355 5.09 -38.32 34.38
N GLN A 356 5.82 -38.44 33.27
CA GLN A 356 5.94 -39.68 32.49
C GLN A 356 6.52 -40.84 33.31
N ARG A 357 7.43 -40.58 34.25
CA ARG A 357 8.03 -41.63 35.09
C ARG A 357 7.16 -42.11 36.23
N ASN A 358 6.34 -41.24 36.81
CA ASN A 358 5.67 -41.52 38.09
C ASN A 358 4.14 -41.63 37.98
N TYR A 359 3.54 -41.11 36.90
CA TYR A 359 2.09 -40.94 36.83
C TYR A 359 1.46 -41.53 35.55
N ILE A 360 2.24 -42.12 34.64
CA ILE A 360 1.75 -42.63 33.35
C ILE A 360 0.74 -43.79 33.49
N ASP A 361 0.83 -44.56 34.58
CA ASP A 361 -0.02 -45.74 34.83
C ASP A 361 -1.33 -45.40 35.57
N LEU A 362 -1.58 -44.13 35.92
CA LEU A 362 -2.74 -43.71 36.71
C LEU A 362 -4.01 -43.45 35.87
N GLY A 363 -3.91 -43.44 34.54
CA GLY A 363 -5.07 -43.29 33.64
C GLY A 363 -5.82 -41.96 33.74
N LEU A 364 -5.25 -40.97 34.42
CA LEU A 364 -5.79 -39.61 34.52
C LEU A 364 -5.62 -38.91 33.17
N LYS A 365 -6.61 -38.11 32.77
CA LYS A 365 -6.55 -37.29 31.54
C LYS A 365 -7.00 -35.89 31.88
N GLY A 366 -6.14 -34.90 31.66
CA GLY A 366 -6.48 -33.50 31.86
C GLY A 366 -5.29 -32.58 31.65
N GLU A 367 -5.58 -31.32 31.33
CA GLU A 367 -4.57 -30.27 31.19
C GLU A 367 -4.80 -29.17 32.22
N VAL A 368 -3.74 -28.70 32.86
CA VAL A 368 -3.82 -27.70 33.94
C VAL A 368 -2.67 -26.72 33.86
N ASN A 369 -2.98 -25.42 33.92
CA ASN A 369 -1.97 -24.37 33.98
C ASN A 369 -1.51 -24.17 35.42
N VAL A 370 -0.21 -24.33 35.66
CA VAL A 370 0.40 -24.15 36.98
C VAL A 370 1.41 -23.02 36.93
N VAL A 371 1.28 -22.11 37.90
CA VAL A 371 2.23 -21.04 38.15
C VAL A 371 3.07 -21.32 39.37
N PHE A 372 4.38 -21.21 39.24
CA PHE A 372 5.32 -21.41 40.35
C PHE A 372 6.58 -20.57 40.16
N LEU A 373 7.26 -20.29 41.27
CA LEU A 373 8.48 -19.48 41.29
C LEU A 373 9.69 -20.37 41.56
N ILE A 374 10.78 -20.14 40.82
CA ILE A 374 12.05 -20.83 41.02
C ILE A 374 13.13 -19.81 41.39
N ASP A 375 13.97 -20.12 42.37
CA ASP A 375 15.17 -19.34 42.72
C ASP A 375 16.35 -19.63 41.76
N LYS A 376 17.41 -18.84 41.88
CA LYS A 376 18.65 -18.99 41.08
C LYS A 376 19.27 -20.40 41.13
N ASN A 377 19.05 -21.15 42.19
CA ASN A 377 19.62 -22.49 42.38
C ASN A 377 18.72 -23.59 41.81
N GLY A 378 17.51 -23.25 41.36
CA GLY A 378 16.53 -24.21 40.86
C GLY A 378 15.50 -24.66 41.92
N ASN A 379 15.49 -24.07 43.11
CA ASN A 379 14.54 -24.45 44.16
C ASN A 379 13.23 -23.68 44.03
N LEU A 380 12.13 -24.32 44.40
CA LEU A 380 10.84 -23.65 44.49
C LEU A 380 10.82 -22.57 45.58
N VAL A 381 10.21 -21.44 45.25
CA VAL A 381 9.98 -20.33 46.17
C VAL A 381 8.49 -20.13 46.38
N GLY A 382 7.98 -20.50 47.55
CA GLY A 382 6.55 -20.45 47.84
C GLY A 382 5.77 -21.62 47.26
N GLU A 383 4.44 -21.54 47.32
CA GLU A 383 3.57 -22.62 46.85
C GLU A 383 3.18 -22.44 45.37
N PRO A 384 3.22 -23.52 44.56
CA PRO A 384 2.63 -23.52 43.23
C PRO A 384 1.13 -23.23 43.29
N ALA A 385 0.63 -22.47 42.32
CA ALA A 385 -0.77 -22.12 42.19
C ALA A 385 -1.33 -22.61 40.85
N VAL A 386 -2.52 -23.20 40.87
CA VAL A 386 -3.24 -23.61 39.66
C VAL A 386 -4.12 -22.47 39.17
N ILE A 387 -4.07 -22.19 37.87
CA ILE A 387 -4.95 -21.21 37.21
C ILE A 387 -6.15 -21.94 36.60
N GLY A 388 -7.36 -21.52 36.99
CA GLY A 388 -8.62 -22.00 36.42
C GLY A 388 -9.43 -22.88 37.37
N ASP A 389 -10.68 -23.16 36.96
CA ASP A 389 -11.55 -24.09 37.68
C ASP A 389 -11.25 -25.52 37.20
N VAL A 390 -10.66 -26.31 38.08
CA VAL A 390 -10.10 -27.65 37.77
C VAL A 390 -10.50 -28.58 38.90
N GLU A 391 -10.80 -29.83 38.57
CA GLU A 391 -11.17 -30.86 39.54
C GLU A 391 -10.16 -30.93 40.70
N PRO A 392 -10.60 -30.97 41.97
CA PRO A 392 -9.71 -30.91 43.14
C PRO A 392 -8.58 -31.95 43.11
N ALA A 393 -8.87 -33.16 42.64
CA ALA A 393 -7.89 -34.23 42.52
C ALA A 393 -6.75 -33.90 41.53
N ILE A 394 -7.08 -33.27 40.38
CA ILE A 394 -6.09 -32.86 39.37
C ILE A 394 -5.32 -31.62 39.86
N ARG A 395 -5.99 -30.71 40.57
CA ARG A 395 -5.36 -29.54 41.19
C ARG A 395 -4.27 -29.95 42.20
N ASP A 396 -4.61 -30.84 43.13
CA ASP A 396 -3.69 -31.28 44.18
C ASP A 396 -2.51 -32.06 43.58
N LEU A 397 -2.79 -32.91 42.59
CA LEU A 397 -1.77 -33.63 41.83
C LEU A 397 -0.81 -32.68 41.11
N ALA A 398 -1.32 -31.64 40.46
CA ALA A 398 -0.50 -30.67 39.73
C ALA A 398 0.45 -29.91 40.67
N ILE A 399 -0.03 -29.53 41.86
CA ILE A 399 0.80 -28.89 42.90
C ILE A 399 1.85 -29.87 43.42
N GLU A 400 1.48 -31.14 43.65
CA GLU A 400 2.39 -32.17 44.13
C GLU A 400 3.51 -32.46 43.11
N VAL A 401 3.18 -32.56 41.84
CA VAL A 401 4.12 -32.82 40.73
C VAL A 401 5.16 -31.71 40.64
N VAL A 402 4.73 -30.44 40.70
CA VAL A 402 5.66 -29.31 40.71
C VAL A 402 6.55 -29.36 41.96
N LYS A 403 5.99 -29.63 43.14
CA LYS A 403 6.76 -29.75 44.39
C LYS A 403 7.80 -30.86 44.33
N LYS A 404 7.45 -32.04 43.80
CA LYS A 404 8.34 -33.21 43.75
C LYS A 404 9.34 -33.20 42.59
N ALA A 405 9.07 -32.47 41.51
CA ALA A 405 10.01 -32.29 40.42
C ALA A 405 11.20 -31.36 40.77
N SER A 406 11.06 -30.55 41.84
CA SER A 406 12.13 -29.73 42.42
C SER A 406 13.28 -30.61 42.96
N PRO A 407 14.56 -30.23 42.79
CA PRO A 407 15.05 -28.97 42.23
C PRO A 407 15.08 -28.97 40.69
N TYR A 408 14.74 -27.84 40.10
CA TYR A 408 14.83 -27.57 38.67
C TYR A 408 16.26 -27.26 38.22
N PRO A 409 16.57 -27.26 36.90
CA PRO A 409 17.85 -26.80 36.41
C PRO A 409 18.16 -25.40 36.96
N SER A 410 19.39 -25.17 37.41
CA SER A 410 19.80 -23.86 37.92
C SER A 410 19.80 -22.81 36.80
N PHE A 411 19.65 -21.53 37.15
CA PHE A 411 19.59 -20.45 36.17
C PHE A 411 20.89 -20.37 35.36
N PRO A 412 20.83 -20.30 34.02
CA PRO A 412 22.01 -20.08 33.18
C PRO A 412 22.80 -18.84 33.61
N GLU A 413 24.13 -18.95 33.59
CA GLU A 413 25.03 -17.83 33.85
C GLU A 413 24.78 -16.70 32.84
N GLY A 414 24.15 -15.61 33.30
CA GLY A 414 23.83 -14.45 32.46
C GLY A 414 22.43 -13.86 32.67
N LEU A 415 21.49 -14.60 33.26
CA LEU A 415 20.14 -14.11 33.53
C LEU A 415 20.08 -13.28 34.83
N LYS A 416 19.84 -11.97 34.72
CA LYS A 416 19.75 -11.05 35.87
C LYS A 416 18.37 -11.07 36.55
N LYS A 417 17.94 -12.20 37.11
CA LYS A 417 16.80 -12.22 38.05
C LYS A 417 16.99 -13.32 39.10
N GLY A 418 16.87 -12.96 40.38
CA GLY A 418 17.04 -13.90 41.51
C GLY A 418 15.86 -14.85 41.73
N LYS A 419 14.72 -14.64 41.03
CA LYS A 419 13.51 -15.46 41.02
C LYS A 419 12.78 -15.26 39.68
N GLU A 420 12.23 -16.31 39.07
CA GLU A 420 11.38 -16.21 37.87
C GLU A 420 10.08 -16.98 38.07
N ALA A 421 8.98 -16.45 37.52
CA ALA A 421 7.68 -17.11 37.50
C ALA A 421 7.53 -17.91 36.21
N PHE A 422 7.11 -19.16 36.35
CA PHE A 422 6.77 -20.05 35.25
C PHE A 422 5.26 -20.21 35.18
N ASN A 423 4.71 -20.31 33.97
CA ASN A 423 3.31 -20.62 33.74
C ASN A 423 3.22 -21.76 32.72
N ILE A 424 3.15 -22.99 33.22
CA ILE A 424 3.31 -24.19 32.40
C ILE A 424 2.00 -24.96 32.38
N LEU A 425 1.59 -25.37 31.18
CA LEU A 425 0.51 -26.31 30.98
C LEU A 425 1.04 -27.72 31.25
N LEU A 426 0.51 -28.38 32.26
CA LEU A 426 0.78 -29.79 32.55
C LEU A 426 -0.33 -30.64 31.95
N SER A 427 0.05 -31.67 31.20
CA SER A 427 -0.87 -32.68 30.68
C SER A 427 -0.56 -34.01 31.38
N PHE A 428 -1.59 -34.63 31.96
CA PHE A 428 -1.51 -35.92 32.67
C PHE A 428 -1.98 -37.08 31.79
#